data_AF-A0A962NXL8-F1
#
_entry.id   AF-A0A962NXL8-F1
#
_cell.length_a   1.000
_cell.length_b   1.000
_cell.length_c   1.000
_cell.angle_alpha   90.00
_cell.angle_beta   90.00
_cell.angle_gamma   90.00
#
_symmetry.space_group_name_H-M   'P 1'
#
loop_
_entity.id
_entity.type
_entity.pdbx_description
1 polymer ?
#
loop_
_entity_poly.entity_id
_entity_poly.type
_entity_poly.pdbx_seq_one_letter_code
_entity_poly.pdbx_strand_id
1 'polypeptide(L)'
;MSYEQQQIKAIQHWQGQSPKLTSVLAGMISAPAVKLVDMVIPDSAIQIALEAACAVGEKLTNPQSVLEQAQVAQIGDLFYANLQICDDLANKTHDRAIAMAAAEGGVTGAGGLVGVAVDVPSLMTLALRTIYQIALCYGFELKGEEGRQVVLRVFSLASANTLKEKESALLSLIAIKQMLQQQTWSQIQQIAFNTMGKEALVFALKDLAAQLGINLTKRKALTIVPMVGAAIGAAVNASFIKDVGWAARRTFQEMWLLQHGGHIQQPLLITNTAKTS
;
A
#
# COMPACT_ATOMS: atom_id res chain seq x y z
N MET A 1 -4.87 29.44 -2.15
CA MET A 1 -4.20 28.23 -2.67
C MET A 1 -5.28 27.29 -3.17
N SER A 2 -5.16 26.75 -4.38
CA SER A 2 -6.13 25.76 -4.88
C SER A 2 -6.04 24.46 -4.07
N TYR A 3 -7.06 23.60 -4.15
CA TYR A 3 -7.07 22.31 -3.45
C TYR A 3 -5.86 21.46 -3.84
N GLU A 4 -5.54 21.41 -5.14
CA GLU A 4 -4.41 20.70 -5.72
C GLU A 4 -3.08 21.19 -5.13
N GLN A 5 -2.89 22.50 -4.97
CA GLN A 5 -1.68 23.05 -4.36
C GLN A 5 -1.52 22.64 -2.89
N GLN A 6 -2.63 22.50 -2.15
CA GLN A 6 -2.60 21.99 -0.78
C GLN A 6 -2.19 20.52 -0.76
N GLN A 7 -2.73 19.72 -1.69
CA GLN A 7 -2.41 18.31 -1.80
C GLN A 7 -0.96 18.05 -2.23
N ILE A 8 -0.39 18.86 -3.13
CA ILE A 8 1.04 18.79 -3.49
C ILE A 8 1.92 18.96 -2.26
N LYS A 9 1.65 19.98 -1.43
CA LYS A 9 2.38 20.20 -0.18
C LYS A 9 2.22 19.02 0.78
N ALA A 10 1.00 18.47 0.88
CA ALA A 10 0.72 17.34 1.74
C ALA A 10 1.44 16.05 1.29
N ILE A 11 1.56 15.82 -0.02
CA ILE A 11 2.35 14.72 -0.60
C ILE A 11 3.83 14.88 -0.24
N GLN A 12 4.42 16.05 -0.51
CA GLN A 12 5.83 16.31 -0.23
C GLN A 12 6.16 16.18 1.26
N HIS A 13 5.29 16.72 2.12
CA HIS A 13 5.42 16.57 3.56
C HIS A 13 5.33 15.11 3.99
N TRP A 14 4.36 14.36 3.47
CA TRP A 14 4.21 12.94 3.77
C TRP A 14 5.43 12.14 3.31
N GLN A 15 6.00 12.41 2.14
CA GLN A 15 7.18 11.70 1.62
C GLN A 15 8.37 11.80 2.59
N GLY A 16 8.65 12.99 3.13
CA GLY A 16 9.75 13.23 4.07
C GLY A 16 9.52 12.78 5.52
N GLN A 17 8.29 12.36 5.89
CA GLN A 17 8.02 11.84 7.23
C GLN A 17 8.51 10.39 7.40
N SER A 18 9.19 10.10 8.51
CA SER A 18 9.47 8.72 8.92
C SER A 18 8.18 7.91 9.08
N PRO A 19 8.19 6.60 8.76
CA PRO A 19 7.09 5.70 9.09
C PRO A 19 6.71 5.82 10.57
N LYS A 20 5.41 5.89 10.88
CA LYS A 20 4.91 6.22 12.24
C LYS A 20 5.01 5.08 13.27
N LEU A 21 5.64 3.96 12.92
CA LEU A 21 5.66 2.72 13.69
C LEU A 21 6.31 2.86 15.08
N THR A 22 7.24 3.80 15.25
CA THR A 22 8.06 3.93 16.47
C THR A 22 7.25 4.32 17.71
N SER A 23 6.11 5.02 17.57
CA SER A 23 5.33 5.51 18.73
C SER A 23 4.38 4.46 19.31
N VAL A 24 3.81 3.58 18.48
CA VAL A 24 2.94 2.48 18.94
C VAL A 24 3.76 1.41 19.65
N LEU A 25 4.94 1.09 19.11
CA LEU A 25 5.87 0.14 19.72
C LEU A 25 6.38 0.65 21.08
N ALA A 26 6.72 1.94 21.18
CA ALA A 26 7.28 2.55 22.40
C ALA A 26 6.35 2.51 23.62
N GLY A 27 5.03 2.58 23.42
CA GLY A 27 4.05 2.54 24.52
C GLY A 27 3.79 1.15 25.09
N MET A 28 4.25 0.08 24.43
CA MET A 28 3.90 -1.32 24.75
C MET A 28 5.08 -2.18 25.22
N ILE A 29 6.28 -1.60 25.38
CA ILE A 29 7.53 -2.32 25.72
C ILE A 29 7.57 -2.85 27.18
N SER A 30 6.51 -2.68 27.98
CA SER A 30 6.54 -3.00 29.42
C SER A 30 6.25 -4.47 29.81
N ALA A 31 6.33 -5.46 28.90
CA ALA A 31 6.04 -6.86 29.24
C ALA A 31 7.02 -7.90 28.66
N PRO A 32 7.14 -9.10 29.27
CA PRO A 32 8.13 -10.14 28.94
C PRO A 32 7.81 -10.92 27.65
N ALA A 33 7.16 -10.30 26.67
CA ALA A 33 6.80 -10.90 25.39
C ALA A 33 7.96 -10.94 24.38
N VAL A 34 9.05 -10.21 24.65
CA VAL A 34 10.25 -10.09 23.78
C VAL A 34 10.95 -11.44 23.55
N LYS A 35 10.70 -12.46 24.39
CA LYS A 35 11.28 -13.81 24.23
C LYS A 35 10.55 -14.74 23.25
N LEU A 36 9.39 -14.35 22.71
CA LEU A 36 8.59 -15.18 21.79
C LEU A 36 8.67 -14.73 20.32
N VAL A 37 9.68 -13.92 19.98
CA VAL A 37 9.86 -13.27 18.66
C VAL A 37 10.35 -14.23 17.57
N ASP A 38 10.74 -15.46 17.89
CA ASP A 38 11.29 -16.42 16.93
C ASP A 38 10.22 -17.28 16.21
N MET A 39 8.97 -16.83 16.15
CA MET A 39 7.94 -17.50 15.35
C MET A 39 8.13 -17.18 13.87
N VAL A 40 8.95 -18.00 13.20
CA VAL A 40 9.17 -17.93 11.76
C VAL A 40 7.91 -18.43 11.05
N ILE A 41 7.12 -17.52 10.48
CA ILE A 41 6.17 -17.88 9.42
C ILE A 41 7.03 -18.32 8.22
N PRO A 42 6.87 -19.55 7.70
CA PRO A 42 7.67 -20.02 6.57
C PRO A 42 7.56 -19.07 5.37
N ASP A 43 8.66 -18.77 4.70
CA ASP A 43 8.69 -17.89 3.51
C ASP A 43 7.71 -18.36 2.42
N SER A 44 7.50 -19.68 2.30
CA SER A 44 6.53 -20.27 1.38
C SER A 44 5.08 -19.91 1.72
N ALA A 45 4.73 -19.78 3.00
CA ALA A 45 3.39 -19.38 3.42
C ALA A 45 3.12 -17.90 3.07
N ILE A 46 4.14 -17.04 3.22
CA ILE A 46 4.09 -15.63 2.80
C ILE A 46 3.96 -15.52 1.28
N GLN A 47 4.68 -16.34 0.52
CA GLN A 47 4.62 -16.35 -0.95
C GLN A 47 3.26 -16.83 -1.47
N ILE A 48 2.76 -17.96 -0.98
CA ILE A 48 1.43 -18.49 -1.34
C ILE A 48 0.35 -17.47 -0.98
N ALA A 49 0.47 -16.87 0.20
CA ALA A 49 -0.42 -15.81 0.66
C ALA A 49 -0.38 -14.59 -0.25
N LEU A 50 0.81 -14.09 -0.63
CA LEU A 50 0.93 -12.92 -1.49
C LEU A 50 0.44 -13.21 -2.91
N GLU A 51 0.76 -14.38 -3.48
CA GLU A 51 0.32 -14.76 -4.83
C GLU A 51 -1.20 -14.91 -4.87
N ALA A 52 -1.78 -15.61 -3.89
CA ALA A 52 -3.24 -15.69 -3.73
C ALA A 52 -3.83 -14.30 -3.49
N ALA A 53 -3.25 -13.49 -2.62
CA ALA A 53 -3.69 -12.13 -2.31
C ALA A 53 -3.62 -11.19 -3.52
N CYS A 54 -2.60 -11.30 -4.38
CA CYS A 54 -2.47 -10.53 -5.62
C CYS A 54 -3.56 -10.93 -6.60
N ALA A 55 -3.73 -12.23 -6.84
CA ALA A 55 -4.74 -12.76 -7.75
C ALA A 55 -6.16 -12.43 -7.28
N VAL A 56 -6.40 -12.57 -5.98
CA VAL A 56 -7.70 -12.35 -5.33
C VAL A 56 -7.97 -10.85 -5.17
N GLY A 57 -6.98 -10.04 -4.83
CA GLY A 57 -7.12 -8.58 -4.72
C GLY A 57 -7.51 -7.94 -6.05
N GLU A 58 -6.88 -8.34 -7.15
CA GLU A 58 -7.25 -7.92 -8.51
C GLU A 58 -8.67 -8.37 -8.87
N LYS A 59 -9.02 -9.65 -8.61
CA LYS A 59 -10.33 -10.22 -8.95
C LYS A 59 -11.51 -9.76 -8.08
N LEU A 60 -11.28 -9.53 -6.79
CA LEU A 60 -12.32 -9.16 -5.84
C LEU A 60 -12.59 -7.66 -5.82
N THR A 61 -11.75 -6.87 -6.48
CA THR A 61 -12.01 -5.44 -6.67
C THR A 61 -13.20 -5.30 -7.63
N ASN A 62 -14.39 -5.01 -7.08
CA ASN A 62 -15.56 -4.68 -7.89
C ASN A 62 -15.59 -3.16 -8.13
N PRO A 63 -15.37 -2.69 -9.37
CA PRO A 63 -15.44 -1.28 -9.71
C PRO A 63 -16.79 -0.65 -9.41
N GLN A 64 -17.89 -1.42 -9.48
CA GLN A 64 -19.25 -0.91 -9.28
C GLN A 64 -19.40 -0.22 -7.93
N SER A 65 -18.78 -0.74 -6.87
CA SER A 65 -18.84 -0.13 -5.54
C SER A 65 -18.23 1.28 -5.50
N VAL A 66 -17.20 1.55 -6.32
CA VAL A 66 -16.57 2.88 -6.44
C VAL A 66 -17.40 3.77 -7.34
N LEU A 67 -17.90 3.22 -8.46
CA LEU A 67 -18.73 3.94 -9.44
C LEU A 67 -20.07 4.41 -8.86
N GLU A 68 -20.76 3.56 -8.10
CA GLU A 68 -22.01 3.89 -7.40
C GLU A 68 -21.80 5.03 -6.38
N GLN A 69 -20.69 4.99 -5.63
CA GLN A 69 -20.37 6.03 -4.66
C GLN A 69 -19.97 7.35 -5.31
N ALA A 70 -19.35 7.28 -6.49
CA ALA A 70 -18.95 8.42 -7.29
C ALA A 70 -20.09 9.02 -8.12
N GLN A 71 -21.21 8.31 -8.24
CA GLN A 71 -22.31 8.63 -9.15
C GLN A 71 -21.85 8.76 -10.62
N VAL A 72 -20.89 7.93 -11.05
CA VAL A 72 -20.35 7.92 -12.42
C VAL A 72 -20.60 6.57 -13.09
N ALA A 73 -20.74 6.58 -14.42
CA ALA A 73 -21.10 5.39 -15.19
C ALA A 73 -19.90 4.46 -15.44
N GLN A 74 -18.69 5.02 -15.54
CA GLN A 74 -17.46 4.28 -15.84
C GLN A 74 -16.24 4.88 -15.12
N ILE A 75 -15.22 4.05 -14.90
CA ILE A 75 -14.01 4.45 -14.14
C ILE A 75 -13.24 5.54 -14.88
N GLY A 76 -13.29 5.53 -16.22
CA GLY A 76 -12.73 6.60 -17.04
C GLY A 76 -13.31 7.98 -16.72
N ASP A 77 -14.54 8.08 -16.22
CA ASP A 77 -15.15 9.37 -15.85
C ASP A 77 -14.54 9.93 -14.55
N LEU A 78 -14.07 9.05 -13.63
CA LEU A 78 -13.35 9.46 -12.42
C LEU A 78 -12.02 10.11 -12.74
N PHE A 79 -11.40 9.74 -13.86
CA PHE A 79 -10.19 10.39 -14.32
C PHE A 79 -10.40 11.89 -14.55
N TYR A 80 -11.56 12.26 -15.09
CA TYR A 80 -11.95 13.66 -15.37
C TYR A 80 -12.66 14.35 -14.20
N ALA A 81 -12.93 13.63 -13.11
CA ALA A 81 -13.45 14.23 -11.88
C ALA A 81 -12.38 15.12 -11.24
N ASN A 82 -12.81 16.16 -10.52
CA ASN A 82 -11.84 16.98 -9.78
C ASN A 82 -11.18 16.16 -8.66
N LEU A 83 -9.96 16.55 -8.28
CA LEU A 83 -9.17 15.79 -7.31
C LEU A 83 -9.86 15.58 -5.97
N GLN A 84 -10.69 16.54 -5.54
CA GLN A 84 -11.39 16.47 -4.27
C GLN A 84 -12.41 15.33 -4.24
N ILE A 85 -13.14 15.09 -5.34
CA ILE A 85 -14.06 13.95 -5.45
C ILE A 85 -13.28 12.62 -5.36
N CYS A 86 -12.15 12.52 -6.06
CA CYS A 86 -11.29 11.34 -6.00
C CYS A 86 -10.76 11.09 -4.58
N ASP A 87 -10.33 12.15 -3.88
CA ASP A 87 -9.86 12.09 -2.51
C ASP A 87 -10.97 11.66 -1.53
N ASP A 88 -12.21 12.10 -1.72
CA ASP A 88 -13.37 11.72 -0.89
C ASP A 88 -13.77 10.26 -1.07
N LEU A 89 -13.71 9.73 -2.30
CA LEU A 89 -13.93 8.30 -2.58
C LEU A 89 -12.81 7.44 -1.98
N ALA A 90 -11.57 7.89 -2.12
CA ALA A 90 -10.42 7.22 -1.55
C ALA A 90 -10.45 7.25 -0.02
N ASN A 91 -10.90 8.34 0.61
CA ASN A 91 -11.14 8.44 2.06
C ASN A 91 -12.11 7.35 2.53
N LYS A 92 -13.29 7.25 1.90
CA LYS A 92 -14.31 6.25 2.28
C LYS A 92 -13.82 4.81 2.13
N THR A 93 -13.11 4.55 1.03
CA THR A 93 -12.50 3.23 0.77
C THR A 93 -11.48 2.89 1.85
N HIS A 94 -10.62 3.84 2.19
CA HIS A 94 -9.60 3.71 3.21
C HIS A 94 -10.18 3.44 4.60
N ASP A 95 -11.19 4.22 5.03
CA ASP A 95 -11.80 4.08 6.36
C ASP A 95 -12.51 2.72 6.51
N ARG A 96 -13.17 2.24 5.46
CA ARG A 96 -13.79 0.90 5.45
C ARG A 96 -12.75 -0.20 5.56
N ALA A 97 -11.65 -0.10 4.83
CA ALA A 97 -10.57 -1.07 4.91
C ALA A 97 -9.94 -1.11 6.31
N ILE A 98 -9.75 0.05 6.96
CA ILE A 98 -9.28 0.12 8.36
C ILE A 98 -10.26 -0.60 9.29
N ALA A 99 -11.57 -0.38 9.13
CA ALA A 99 -12.58 -1.05 9.96
C ALA A 99 -12.60 -2.57 9.77
N MET A 100 -12.48 -3.04 8.52
CA MET A 100 -12.35 -4.47 8.21
C MET A 100 -11.09 -5.07 8.85
N ALA A 101 -9.96 -4.38 8.73
CA ALA A 101 -8.68 -4.82 9.30
C ALA A 101 -8.71 -4.88 10.83
N ALA A 102 -9.36 -3.90 11.47
CA ALA A 102 -9.56 -3.90 12.91
C ALA A 102 -10.41 -5.10 13.36
N ALA A 103 -11.49 -5.40 12.63
CA ALA A 103 -12.34 -6.56 12.90
C ALA A 103 -11.58 -7.88 12.70
N GLU A 104 -10.90 -8.04 11.56
CA GLU A 104 -10.07 -9.23 11.26
C GLU A 104 -9.00 -9.43 12.32
N GLY A 105 -8.24 -8.38 12.64
CA GLY A 105 -7.18 -8.42 13.65
C GLY A 105 -7.68 -8.69 15.07
N GLY A 106 -8.90 -8.25 15.38
CA GLY A 106 -9.57 -8.60 16.64
C GLY A 106 -9.89 -10.08 16.75
N VAL A 107 -10.49 -10.64 15.68
CA VAL A 107 -10.87 -12.05 15.61
C VAL A 107 -9.64 -12.95 15.62
N THR A 108 -8.66 -12.66 14.78
CA THR A 108 -7.44 -13.47 14.68
C THR A 108 -6.54 -13.29 15.90
N GLY A 109 -6.45 -12.08 16.46
CA GLY A 109 -5.75 -11.81 17.70
C GLY A 109 -6.32 -12.57 18.91
N ALA A 110 -7.65 -12.78 18.97
CA ALA A 110 -8.29 -13.62 19.97
C ALA A 110 -7.96 -15.13 19.79
N GLY A 111 -7.65 -15.55 18.56
CA GLY A 111 -7.28 -16.92 18.20
C GLY A 111 -5.83 -17.31 18.53
N GLY A 112 -5.02 -16.40 19.08
CA GLY A 112 -3.63 -16.66 19.46
C GLY A 112 -2.76 -17.08 18.25
N LEU A 113 -1.87 -18.05 18.45
CA LEU A 113 -0.89 -18.49 17.42
C LEU A 113 -1.57 -18.99 16.12
N VAL A 114 -2.70 -19.70 16.23
CA VAL A 114 -3.45 -20.19 15.05
C VAL A 114 -4.07 -19.02 14.28
N GLY A 115 -4.57 -18.02 15.00
CA GLY A 115 -5.11 -16.81 14.39
C GLY A 115 -4.05 -16.03 13.61
N VAL A 116 -2.83 -15.89 14.15
CA VAL A 116 -1.72 -15.19 13.47
C VAL A 116 -1.36 -15.82 12.11
N ALA A 117 -1.38 -17.15 12.01
CA ALA A 117 -1.07 -17.87 10.77
C ALA A 117 -2.07 -17.57 9.64
N VAL A 118 -3.33 -17.34 9.97
CA VAL A 118 -4.40 -16.97 9.02
C VAL A 118 -4.41 -15.45 8.75
N ASP A 119 -4.05 -14.67 9.76
CA ASP A 119 -4.15 -13.21 9.73
C ASP A 119 -3.16 -12.56 8.77
N VAL A 120 -1.95 -13.11 8.62
CA VAL A 120 -0.96 -12.56 7.69
C VAL A 120 -1.44 -12.62 6.24
N PRO A 121 -1.87 -13.78 5.71
CA PRO A 121 -2.44 -13.87 4.36
C PRO A 121 -3.69 -13.00 4.14
N SER A 122 -4.60 -12.98 5.12
CA SER A 122 -5.82 -12.18 5.04
C SER A 122 -5.51 -10.69 4.95
N LEU A 123 -4.65 -10.19 5.85
CA LEU A 123 -4.27 -8.79 5.90
C LEU A 123 -3.53 -8.34 4.63
N MET A 124 -2.70 -9.21 4.04
CA MET A 124 -2.04 -8.94 2.75
C MET A 124 -3.07 -8.83 1.62
N THR A 125 -4.08 -9.71 1.60
CA THR A 125 -5.19 -9.65 0.63
C THR A 125 -5.96 -8.35 0.76
N LEU A 126 -6.33 -7.97 1.98
CA LEU A 126 -7.03 -6.73 2.25
C LEU A 126 -6.20 -5.51 1.85
N ALA A 127 -4.88 -5.51 2.11
CA ALA A 127 -3.98 -4.44 1.72
C ALA A 127 -3.91 -4.26 0.20
N LEU A 128 -3.67 -5.34 -0.55
CA LEU A 128 -3.59 -5.27 -2.01
C LEU A 128 -4.93 -4.83 -2.62
N ARG A 129 -6.05 -5.40 -2.15
CA ARG A 129 -7.40 -4.96 -2.54
C ARG A 129 -7.60 -3.47 -2.29
N THR A 130 -7.16 -2.95 -1.14
CA THR A 130 -7.27 -1.54 -0.78
C THR A 130 -6.49 -0.66 -1.76
N ILE A 131 -5.29 -1.07 -2.16
CA ILE A 131 -4.48 -0.36 -3.16
C ILE A 131 -5.21 -0.31 -4.51
N TYR A 132 -5.74 -1.45 -4.98
CA TYR A 132 -6.51 -1.51 -6.23
C TYR A 132 -7.75 -0.60 -6.17
N GLN A 133 -8.55 -0.66 -5.10
CA GLN A 133 -9.75 0.17 -4.97
C GLN A 133 -9.42 1.67 -4.92
N ILE A 134 -8.35 2.06 -4.22
CA ILE A 134 -7.91 3.45 -4.18
C ILE A 134 -7.42 3.90 -5.56
N ALA A 135 -6.70 3.06 -6.31
CA ALA A 135 -6.31 3.39 -7.68
C ALA A 135 -7.51 3.73 -8.56
N LEU A 136 -8.59 2.92 -8.47
CA LEU A 136 -9.84 3.18 -9.18
C LEU A 136 -10.49 4.50 -8.78
N CYS A 137 -10.39 4.92 -7.50
CA CYS A 137 -10.92 6.20 -7.04
C CYS A 137 -10.29 7.41 -7.76
N TYR A 138 -9.06 7.27 -8.27
CA TYR A 138 -8.37 8.29 -9.07
C TYR A 138 -8.42 8.01 -10.59
N GLY A 139 -9.23 7.04 -11.03
CA GLY A 139 -9.36 6.68 -12.45
C GLY A 139 -8.26 5.77 -13.00
N PHE A 140 -7.40 5.19 -12.15
CA PHE A 140 -6.35 4.27 -12.58
C PHE A 140 -6.81 2.82 -12.55
N GLU A 141 -7.14 2.26 -13.72
CA GLU A 141 -7.40 0.83 -13.86
C GLU A 141 -6.09 0.03 -13.93
N LEU A 142 -5.72 -0.60 -12.82
CA LEU A 142 -4.51 -1.42 -12.74
C LEU A 142 -4.79 -2.85 -13.25
N LYS A 143 -4.55 -3.10 -14.53
CA LYS A 143 -4.74 -4.41 -15.16
C LYS A 143 -3.41 -5.06 -15.53
N GLY A 144 -3.39 -6.39 -15.51
CA GLY A 144 -2.26 -7.18 -16.01
C GLY A 144 -1.00 -7.06 -15.14
N GLU A 145 0.13 -7.47 -15.69
CA GLU A 145 1.41 -7.51 -14.96
C GLU A 145 1.87 -6.11 -14.53
N GLU A 146 1.60 -5.09 -15.34
CA GLU A 146 1.96 -3.70 -15.07
C GLU A 146 1.21 -3.11 -13.90
N GLY A 147 -0.11 -3.30 -13.88
CA GLY A 147 -0.93 -2.89 -12.75
C GLY A 147 -0.42 -3.55 -11.45
N ARG A 148 -0.10 -4.85 -11.52
CA ARG A 148 0.46 -5.60 -10.38
C ARG A 148 1.79 -5.04 -9.91
N GLN A 149 2.69 -4.65 -10.81
CA GLN A 149 3.96 -4.00 -10.43
C GLN A 149 3.73 -2.69 -9.67
N VAL A 150 2.81 -1.84 -10.14
CA VAL A 150 2.47 -0.59 -9.44
C VAL A 150 1.93 -0.88 -8.05
N VAL A 151 0.99 -1.83 -7.93
CA VAL A 151 0.42 -2.23 -6.63
C VAL A 151 1.51 -2.65 -5.65
N LEU A 152 2.49 -3.44 -6.09
CA LEU A 152 3.53 -3.95 -5.22
C LEU A 152 4.57 -2.91 -4.83
N ARG A 153 4.86 -1.94 -5.71
CA ARG A 153 5.69 -0.78 -5.35
C ARG A 153 4.99 0.08 -4.30
N VAL A 154 3.67 0.28 -4.43
CA VAL A 154 2.85 0.97 -3.40
C VAL A 154 2.81 0.17 -2.10
N PHE A 155 2.67 -1.16 -2.17
CA PHE A 155 2.67 -2.01 -0.99
C PHE A 155 4.02 -2.04 -0.26
N SER A 156 5.12 -2.05 -1.02
CA SER A 156 6.49 -1.87 -0.49
C SER A 156 6.65 -0.54 0.23
N LEU A 157 6.11 0.54 -0.37
CA LEU A 157 6.10 1.87 0.25
C LEU A 157 5.33 1.92 1.57
N ALA A 158 4.18 1.24 1.65
CA ALA A 158 3.39 1.13 2.89
C ALA A 158 4.08 0.28 3.97
N SER A 159 4.84 -0.73 3.54
CA SER A 159 5.47 -1.72 4.42
C SER A 159 6.85 -1.30 4.92
N ALA A 160 7.38 -0.16 4.43
CA ALA A 160 8.63 0.40 4.90
C ALA A 160 8.60 0.68 6.41
N ASN A 161 9.58 0.16 7.14
CA ASN A 161 9.72 0.35 8.58
C ASN A 161 10.75 1.42 8.93
N THR A 162 11.61 1.80 7.98
CA THR A 162 12.62 2.85 8.12
C THR A 162 12.46 3.93 7.06
N LEU A 163 13.01 5.12 7.31
CA LEU A 163 13.01 6.20 6.30
C LEU A 163 13.76 5.75 5.03
N LYS A 164 14.90 5.06 5.18
CA LYS A 164 15.68 4.52 4.05
C LYS A 164 14.89 3.52 3.19
N GLU A 165 14.15 2.61 3.81
CA GLU A 165 13.26 1.68 3.09
C GLU A 165 12.18 2.44 2.31
N LYS A 166 11.59 3.47 2.93
CA LYS A 166 10.56 4.30 2.31
C LYS A 166 11.11 5.08 1.12
N GLU A 167 12.30 5.66 1.25
CA GLU A 167 13.00 6.36 0.18
C GLU A 167 13.26 5.43 -1.01
N SER A 168 13.77 4.21 -0.75
CA SER A 168 13.97 3.18 -1.78
C SER A 168 12.65 2.82 -2.50
N ALA A 169 11.57 2.63 -1.74
CA ALA A 169 10.26 2.36 -2.31
C ALA A 169 9.72 3.54 -3.14
N LEU A 170 9.93 4.79 -2.71
CA LEU A 170 9.58 5.98 -3.49
C LEU A 170 10.38 6.06 -4.79
N LEU A 171 11.68 5.75 -4.78
CA LEU A 171 12.53 5.70 -5.97
C LEU A 171 11.98 4.70 -7.00
N SER A 172 11.47 3.55 -6.54
CA SER A 172 10.88 2.56 -7.43
C SER A 172 9.68 3.11 -8.23
N LEU A 173 8.96 4.11 -7.73
CA LEU A 173 7.80 4.70 -8.42
C LEU A 173 8.18 5.81 -9.42
N ILE A 174 9.43 6.31 -9.39
CA ILE A 174 9.83 7.47 -10.21
C ILE A 174 9.72 7.20 -11.70
N ALA A 175 10.18 6.03 -12.17
CA ALA A 175 10.13 5.70 -13.60
C ALA A 175 8.70 5.74 -14.16
N ILE A 176 7.74 5.18 -13.41
CA ILE A 176 6.32 5.20 -13.78
C ILE A 176 5.79 6.64 -13.81
N LYS A 177 6.12 7.44 -12.80
CA LYS A 177 5.70 8.85 -12.70
C LYS A 177 6.28 9.72 -13.83
N GLN A 178 7.52 9.46 -14.24
CA GLN A 178 8.13 10.15 -15.38
C GLN A 178 7.43 9.79 -16.69
N MET A 179 7.09 8.51 -16.89
CA MET A 179 6.30 8.10 -18.07
C MET A 179 4.93 8.79 -18.11
N LEU A 180 4.28 8.96 -16.96
CA LEU A 180 2.97 9.64 -16.86
C LEU A 180 2.98 11.11 -17.25
N GLN A 181 4.16 11.76 -17.28
CA GLN A 181 4.29 13.14 -17.76
C GLN A 181 4.17 13.24 -19.29
N GLN A 182 4.49 12.16 -20.00
CA GLN A 182 4.54 12.13 -21.47
C GLN A 182 3.42 11.27 -22.07
N GLN A 183 2.88 10.34 -21.29
CA GLN A 183 1.92 9.34 -21.75
C GLN A 183 0.76 9.18 -20.76
N THR A 184 -0.42 8.89 -21.29
CA THR A 184 -1.57 8.52 -20.47
C THR A 184 -1.35 7.15 -19.83
N TRP A 185 -2.05 6.86 -18.72
CA TRP A 185 -1.91 5.56 -18.04
C TRP A 185 -2.28 4.39 -18.97
N SER A 186 -3.33 4.56 -19.78
CA SER A 186 -3.72 3.59 -20.80
C SER A 186 -2.64 3.37 -21.86
N GLN A 187 -1.91 4.41 -22.26
CA GLN A 187 -0.78 4.27 -23.19
C GLN A 187 0.39 3.55 -22.53
N ILE A 188 0.71 3.87 -21.27
CA ILE A 188 1.76 3.15 -20.53
C ILE A 188 1.43 1.66 -20.44
N GLN A 189 0.16 1.31 -20.17
CA GLN A 189 -0.28 -0.08 -20.13
C GLN A 189 -0.22 -0.79 -21.48
N GLN A 190 -0.35 -0.06 -22.60
CA GLN A 190 -0.25 -0.62 -23.95
C GLN A 190 1.20 -0.73 -24.44
N ILE A 191 2.03 0.23 -24.05
CA ILE A 191 3.47 0.30 -24.38
C ILE A 191 4.28 -0.64 -23.48
N ALA A 192 3.70 -1.04 -22.36
CA ALA A 192 4.35 -1.76 -21.29
C ALA A 192 5.16 -2.98 -21.71
N PHE A 193 6.48 -2.75 -21.63
CA PHE A 193 7.46 -3.61 -20.99
C PHE A 193 7.49 -5.09 -21.40
N ASN A 194 7.71 -5.32 -22.70
CA ASN A 194 8.23 -6.60 -23.22
C ASN A 194 9.66 -6.96 -22.71
N THR A 195 10.22 -6.21 -21.75
CA THR A 195 11.66 -6.25 -21.42
C THR A 195 11.98 -7.02 -20.14
N MET A 196 11.01 -7.29 -19.25
CA MET A 196 11.21 -8.17 -18.10
C MET A 196 10.46 -9.47 -18.33
N GLY A 197 11.22 -10.56 -18.53
CA GLY A 197 10.63 -11.89 -18.68
C GLY A 197 9.78 -12.23 -17.45
N LYS A 198 8.65 -12.92 -17.67
CA LYS A 198 7.71 -13.36 -16.63
C LYS A 198 8.40 -14.02 -15.43
N GLU A 199 9.49 -14.73 -15.67
CA GLU A 199 10.29 -15.39 -14.62
C GLU A 199 11.05 -14.40 -13.72
N ALA A 200 11.67 -13.36 -14.30
CA ALA A 200 12.34 -12.31 -13.54
C ALA A 200 11.33 -11.50 -12.71
N LEU A 201 10.13 -11.27 -13.28
CA LEU A 201 9.02 -10.68 -12.57
C LEU A 201 8.62 -11.58 -11.38
N VAL A 202 8.29 -12.86 -11.62
CA VAL A 202 7.92 -13.80 -10.55
C VAL A 202 8.99 -13.89 -9.46
N PHE A 203 10.28 -13.87 -9.81
CA PHE A 203 11.35 -13.87 -8.83
C PHE A 203 11.38 -12.58 -7.99
N ALA A 204 11.26 -11.41 -8.62
CA ALA A 204 11.17 -10.14 -7.91
C ALA A 204 9.90 -10.05 -7.04
N LEU A 205 8.78 -10.61 -7.51
CA LEU A 205 7.55 -10.73 -6.73
C LEU A 205 7.75 -11.59 -5.48
N LYS A 206 8.46 -12.72 -5.60
CA LYS A 206 8.77 -13.62 -4.48
C LYS A 206 9.73 -13.00 -3.48
N ASP A 207 10.75 -12.29 -3.94
CA ASP A 207 11.69 -11.59 -3.07
C ASP A 207 11.00 -10.44 -2.32
N LEU A 208 10.16 -9.66 -3.03
CA LEU A 208 9.30 -8.66 -2.39
C LEU A 208 8.37 -9.33 -1.37
N ALA A 209 7.73 -10.44 -1.70
CA ALA A 209 6.87 -11.18 -0.76
C ALA A 209 7.60 -11.51 0.52
N ALA A 210 8.80 -12.09 0.42
CA ALA A 210 9.62 -12.43 1.58
C ALA A 210 9.94 -11.20 2.43
N GLN A 211 10.39 -10.11 1.80
CA GLN A 211 10.69 -8.85 2.51
C GLN A 211 9.45 -8.25 3.21
N LEU A 212 8.30 -8.30 2.54
CA LEU A 212 7.02 -7.79 3.05
C LEU A 212 6.52 -8.62 4.22
N GLY A 213 6.62 -9.94 4.12
CA GLY A 213 6.27 -10.85 5.22
C GLY A 213 7.19 -10.67 6.43
N ILE A 214 8.50 -10.48 6.22
CA ILE A 214 9.45 -10.15 7.30
C ILE A 214 9.06 -8.84 7.98
N ASN A 215 8.78 -7.79 7.20
CA ASN A 215 8.41 -6.50 7.73
C ASN A 215 7.07 -6.52 8.48
N LEU A 216 6.10 -7.30 8.00
CA LEU A 216 4.82 -7.50 8.68
C LEU A 216 4.97 -8.34 9.95
N THR A 217 5.81 -9.37 9.93
CA THR A 217 6.10 -10.21 11.10
C THR A 217 6.74 -9.38 12.22
N LYS A 218 7.68 -8.47 11.89
CA LYS A 218 8.22 -7.50 12.84
C LYS A 218 7.13 -6.62 13.47
N ARG A 219 6.09 -6.24 12.71
CA ARG A 219 4.94 -5.48 13.24
C ARG A 219 4.02 -6.33 14.13
N LYS A 220 3.87 -7.62 13.83
CA LYS A 220 3.00 -8.55 14.58
C LYS A 220 3.64 -9.21 15.80
N ALA A 221 4.95 -9.04 16.01
CA ALA A 221 5.66 -9.60 17.16
C ALA A 221 5.06 -9.23 18.54
N LEU A 222 4.19 -8.21 18.62
CA LEU A 222 3.54 -7.75 19.84
C LEU A 222 2.26 -8.51 20.26
N THR A 223 1.64 -9.33 19.39
CA THR A 223 0.28 -9.88 19.62
C THR A 223 0.21 -11.19 20.41
N ILE A 224 1.29 -11.62 21.09
CA ILE A 224 1.45 -13.02 21.53
C ILE A 224 0.68 -13.38 22.83
N VAL A 225 0.10 -12.41 23.54
CA VAL A 225 -0.65 -12.67 24.80
C VAL A 225 -2.17 -12.83 24.52
N PRO A 226 -2.82 -13.99 24.78
CA PRO A 226 -4.16 -14.32 24.25
C PRO A 226 -5.31 -13.36 24.58
N MET A 227 -5.36 -12.79 25.80
CA MET A 227 -6.45 -11.87 26.18
C MET A 227 -6.19 -10.42 25.73
N VAL A 228 -4.91 -10.06 25.54
CA VAL A 228 -4.46 -8.75 25.05
C VAL A 228 -4.36 -8.75 23.51
N GLY A 229 -4.30 -9.94 22.91
CA GLY A 229 -4.05 -10.19 21.50
C GLY A 229 -5.16 -9.68 20.58
N ALA A 230 -6.43 -9.73 20.98
CA ALA A 230 -7.53 -9.21 20.17
C ALA A 230 -7.46 -7.69 19.99
N ALA A 231 -7.33 -6.93 21.09
CA ALA A 231 -7.22 -5.47 21.02
C ALA A 231 -5.93 -5.02 20.33
N ILE A 232 -4.80 -5.68 20.62
CA ILE A 232 -3.53 -5.39 19.93
C ILE A 232 -3.62 -5.77 18.46
N GLY A 233 -4.16 -6.94 18.12
CA GLY A 233 -4.31 -7.40 16.74
C GLY A 233 -5.18 -6.47 15.91
N ALA A 234 -6.32 -6.04 16.46
CA ALA A 234 -7.17 -5.02 15.85
C ALA A 234 -6.40 -3.71 15.61
N ALA A 235 -5.66 -3.22 16.61
CA ALA A 235 -4.90 -1.97 16.49
C ALA A 235 -3.74 -2.09 15.48
N VAL A 236 -3.00 -3.19 15.48
CA VAL A 236 -1.89 -3.44 14.55
C VAL A 236 -2.40 -3.53 13.11
N ASN A 237 -3.46 -4.30 12.86
CA ASN A 237 -4.03 -4.46 11.53
C ASN A 237 -4.66 -3.15 11.02
N ALA A 238 -5.39 -2.43 11.87
CA ALA A 238 -5.92 -1.11 11.56
C ALA A 238 -4.81 -0.11 11.21
N SER A 239 -3.73 -0.09 12.00
CA SER A 239 -2.58 0.78 11.74
C SER A 239 -1.87 0.42 10.43
N PHE A 240 -1.70 -0.88 10.15
CA PHE A 240 -1.06 -1.33 8.91
C PHE A 240 -1.88 -0.91 7.68
N ILE A 241 -3.19 -1.18 7.68
CA ILE A 241 -4.06 -0.79 6.57
C ILE A 241 -4.18 0.73 6.45
N LYS A 242 -4.07 1.46 7.57
CA LYS A 242 -3.98 2.92 7.55
C LYS A 242 -2.75 3.42 6.80
N ASP A 243 -1.60 2.79 7.00
CA ASP A 243 -0.38 3.13 6.26
C ASP A 243 -0.53 2.78 4.76
N VAL A 244 -1.12 1.62 4.45
CA VAL A 244 -1.41 1.18 3.08
C VAL A 244 -2.29 2.18 2.34
N GLY A 245 -3.41 2.60 2.95
CA GLY A 245 -4.31 3.55 2.31
C GLY A 245 -3.68 4.92 2.12
N TRP A 246 -2.86 5.41 3.05
CA TRP A 246 -2.10 6.64 2.85
C TRP A 246 -1.07 6.52 1.73
N ALA A 247 -0.31 5.44 1.66
CA ALA A 247 0.67 5.21 0.60
C ALA A 247 0.01 5.15 -0.79
N ALA A 248 -1.09 4.41 -0.91
CA ALA A 248 -1.87 4.34 -2.14
C ALA A 248 -2.42 5.70 -2.54
N ARG A 249 -3.09 6.40 -1.62
CA ARG A 249 -3.64 7.73 -1.89
C ARG A 249 -2.60 8.71 -2.35
N ARG A 250 -1.49 8.85 -1.63
CA ARG A 250 -0.43 9.79 -2.02
C ARG A 250 0.18 9.45 -3.37
N THR A 251 0.33 8.16 -3.67
CA THR A 251 0.85 7.73 -4.98
C THR A 251 -0.12 8.07 -6.11
N PHE A 252 -1.38 7.68 -6.01
CA PHE A 252 -2.36 7.89 -7.08
C PHE A 252 -2.82 9.35 -7.20
N GLN A 253 -2.84 10.09 -6.09
CA GLN A 253 -3.03 11.54 -6.10
C GLN A 253 -1.90 12.25 -6.86
N GLU A 254 -0.64 11.84 -6.63
CA GLU A 254 0.52 12.36 -7.36
C GLU A 254 0.45 12.02 -8.85
N MET A 255 0.09 10.78 -9.19
CA MET A 255 -0.10 10.34 -10.57
C MET A 255 -1.22 11.11 -11.28
N TRP A 256 -2.37 11.31 -10.61
CA TRP A 256 -3.50 12.09 -11.13
C TRP A 256 -3.07 13.53 -11.41
N LEU A 257 -2.36 14.16 -10.46
CA LEU A 257 -1.84 15.52 -10.60
C LEU A 257 -0.87 15.64 -11.78
N LEU A 258 0.04 14.68 -11.97
CA LEU A 258 0.98 14.68 -13.10
C LEU A 258 0.27 14.66 -14.45
N GLN A 259 -0.87 13.99 -14.57
CA GLN A 259 -1.63 13.93 -15.82
C GLN A 259 -2.55 15.13 -16.05
N HIS A 260 -2.83 15.90 -15.00
CA HIS A 260 -3.69 17.09 -15.05
C HIS A 260 -2.90 18.41 -14.93
N GLY A 261 -1.60 18.40 -15.25
CA GLY A 261 -0.76 19.60 -15.29
C GLY A 261 -0.24 20.08 -13.92
N GLY A 262 -0.35 19.26 -12.89
CA GLY A 262 0.26 19.50 -11.58
C GLY A 262 1.78 19.38 -11.63
N HIS A 263 2.50 20.49 -11.47
CA HIS A 263 3.96 20.47 -11.31
C HIS A 263 4.32 20.07 -9.87
N ILE A 264 4.71 18.81 -9.71
CA ILE A 264 5.25 18.30 -8.44
C ILE A 264 6.77 18.33 -8.57
N GLN A 265 7.43 19.22 -7.83
CA GLN A 265 8.88 19.16 -7.70
C GLN A 265 9.25 17.78 -7.16
N GLN A 266 10.08 17.06 -7.91
CA GLN A 266 10.57 15.74 -7.51
C GLN A 266 11.14 15.82 -6.08
N PRO A 267 11.01 14.75 -5.27
CA PRO A 267 11.42 14.79 -3.88
C PRO A 267 12.88 15.29 -3.76
N LEU A 268 13.14 16.14 -2.75
CA LEU A 268 14.48 16.64 -2.34
C LEU A 268 15.56 15.54 -2.18
N LEU A 269 15.14 14.28 -2.20
CA LEU A 269 16.01 13.10 -2.13
C LEU A 269 16.99 13.03 -3.30
N ILE A 270 16.62 13.49 -4.49
CA ILE A 270 17.50 13.47 -5.68
C ILE A 270 18.63 14.51 -5.56
N THR A 271 18.35 15.67 -4.95
CA THR A 271 19.36 16.71 -4.74
C THR A 271 20.49 16.30 -3.79
N ASN A 272 20.27 15.29 -2.94
CA ASN A 272 21.29 14.82 -2.00
C ASN A 272 22.09 13.64 -2.56
N THR A 273 21.48 12.73 -3.31
CA THR A 273 22.21 11.61 -3.95
C THR A 273 23.15 12.06 -5.06
N ALA A 274 22.81 13.16 -5.76
CA ALA A 274 23.68 13.77 -6.76
C ALA A 274 24.88 14.55 -6.15
N LYS A 275 24.89 14.80 -4.84
CA LYS A 275 26.00 15.48 -4.14
C LYS A 275 26.96 14.50 -3.46
N THR A 276 26.65 13.21 -3.45
CA THR A 276 27.46 12.16 -2.81
C THR A 276 27.99 11.12 -3.81
N SER A 277 28.00 11.45 -5.10
CA SER A 277 28.62 10.64 -6.16
C SER A 277 29.88 11.31 -6.68
#